data_AF-A0AAE7BM43-F1
#
_entry.id   AF-A0AAE7BM43-F1
#
_cell.length_a   1.000
_cell.length_b   1.000
_cell.length_c   1.000
_cell.angle_alpha   90.00
_cell.angle_beta   90.00
_cell.angle_gamma   90.00
#
_symmetry.space_group_name_H-M   'P 1'
#
loop_
_entity.id
_entity.type
_entity.pdbx_description
1 polymer ?
#
loop_
_entity_poly.entity_id
_entity_poly.type
_entity_poly.pdbx_seq_one_letter_code
_entity_poly.pdbx_strand_id
1 'polypeptide(L)'
;MPSPTDPEAALPRQEDPREHAPAERAAGAERVTPRALGAGTVALLALVATSLVAGPASAAPPGGPCALPRTPAHHSEGLDTWNGAYPRPLGSLDAVLVFLSFPDATPRTTPAELTADYFPDAANFFDRSSYGRFTLRPHPQKEWLTMPQPSTAYEIRRDWNAASRSAYLRDALEAADPVVDFSRYDIVYFVADPDAPGVDSDATKVVNFSRPLEADGTPIRRVVTLFERHPPDRNVLAHETGHIFDLPDLYHRPTDNKGDWDTHVGDWDLMGSQFGLGPDLFAWHKWKLGWLGHQQITCVQGEGSHRLSLEPVAADAPLPGSGTRLAVVPEGPGTVIAVEARTAEGNDVDACREGILVYRVRTDLPSGAGPVEVLDAHPDTAACWGRSVYPALADAPVQEGETFTVPGTDPGEGVRVEVEDRTPSGSWTVHLTTRL
;
A
#
# COMPACT_ATOMS: atom_id res chain seq x y z
N MET A 1 60.69 28.61 42.73
CA MET A 1 59.66 29.66 42.90
C MET A 1 58.89 29.76 41.59
N PRO A 2 57.56 29.91 41.61
CA PRO A 2 56.66 28.95 42.27
C PRO A 2 55.83 28.18 41.20
N SER A 3 55.53 26.87 41.28
CA SER A 3 55.07 25.97 42.37
C SER A 3 53.51 25.82 42.41
N PRO A 4 52.90 24.84 43.13
CA PRO A 4 52.28 23.63 42.52
C PRO A 4 50.75 23.55 42.85
N THR A 5 49.97 22.45 42.96
CA THR A 5 50.16 21.03 43.37
C THR A 5 49.03 20.08 42.91
N ASP A 6 49.41 18.93 42.33
CA ASP A 6 48.88 17.59 42.67
C ASP A 6 49.36 17.22 44.10
N PRO A 7 48.66 16.38 44.93
CA PRO A 7 48.37 14.97 44.61
C PRO A 7 46.97 14.50 45.15
N GLU A 8 46.56 13.22 45.22
CA GLU A 8 47.29 11.94 45.07
C GLU A 8 46.40 10.82 44.45
N ALA A 9 46.65 9.54 44.75
CA ALA A 9 46.15 8.37 44.03
C ALA A 9 45.81 7.17 44.96
N ALA A 10 45.52 6.01 44.34
CA ALA A 10 45.62 4.62 44.85
C ALA A 10 44.31 3.81 45.14
N LEU A 11 44.14 2.78 44.30
CA LEU A 11 43.40 1.51 44.50
C LEU A 11 44.14 0.61 45.55
N PRO A 12 43.57 -0.50 46.13
CA PRO A 12 42.84 -1.55 45.38
C PRO A 12 41.80 -2.48 46.09
N ARG A 13 41.18 -3.36 45.27
CA ARG A 13 40.70 -4.75 45.51
C ARG A 13 39.82 -5.13 46.73
N GLN A 14 38.56 -5.48 46.43
CA GLN A 14 38.01 -6.86 46.43
C GLN A 14 38.35 -7.82 47.59
N GLU A 15 37.35 -8.21 48.41
CA GLU A 15 36.94 -9.61 48.69
C GLU A 15 35.58 -9.69 49.43
N ASP A 16 35.07 -10.91 49.66
CA ASP A 16 33.72 -11.33 50.12
C ASP A 16 33.90 -12.58 51.03
N PRO A 17 32.90 -13.28 51.65
CA PRO A 17 31.60 -12.91 52.22
C PRO A 17 31.52 -13.17 53.76
N ARG A 18 30.31 -13.01 54.34
CA ARG A 18 29.60 -13.94 55.29
C ARG A 18 29.05 -13.35 56.60
N GLU A 19 27.72 -13.48 56.73
CA GLU A 19 27.02 -14.25 57.78
C GLU A 19 27.27 -13.93 59.27
N HIS A 20 26.23 -13.50 59.98
CA HIS A 20 25.92 -13.92 61.37
C HIS A 20 24.42 -13.75 61.67
N ALA A 21 23.87 -14.59 62.55
CA ALA A 21 22.44 -14.65 62.87
C ALA A 21 22.19 -14.29 64.38
N PRO A 22 21.05 -14.63 65.04
CA PRO A 22 20.22 -13.61 65.66
C PRO A 22 20.22 -13.62 67.21
N ALA A 23 19.49 -12.67 67.81
CA ALA A 23 19.21 -12.63 69.25
C ALA A 23 17.70 -12.45 69.53
N GLU A 24 17.18 -13.21 70.49
CA GLU A 24 15.76 -13.21 70.92
C GLU A 24 15.49 -12.27 72.11
N ARG A 25 14.19 -12.18 72.48
CA ARG A 25 13.57 -11.87 73.80
C ARG A 25 12.85 -10.51 73.90
N ALA A 26 11.69 -10.41 74.56
CA ALA A 26 10.79 -11.46 75.09
C ALA A 26 9.34 -10.95 75.21
N ALA A 27 8.43 -11.89 75.50
CA ALA A 27 6.98 -11.71 75.52
C ALA A 27 6.43 -10.60 76.44
N GLY A 28 5.41 -9.89 75.93
CA GLY A 28 4.32 -9.34 76.73
C GLY A 28 3.01 -10.01 76.28
N ALA A 29 2.20 -10.49 77.22
CA ALA A 29 0.99 -11.26 76.92
C ALA A 29 -0.27 -10.53 77.36
N GLU A 30 -1.24 -10.38 76.46
CA GLU A 30 -2.58 -9.90 76.80
C GLU A 30 -3.69 -10.77 76.19
N ARG A 31 -4.91 -10.64 76.72
CA ARG A 31 -5.93 -11.71 76.68
C ARG A 31 -6.88 -11.61 75.48
N VAL A 32 -7.11 -12.74 74.82
CA VAL A 32 -8.10 -12.88 73.75
C VAL A 32 -9.53 -12.86 74.31
N THR A 33 -10.39 -12.02 73.71
CA THR A 33 -11.85 -12.11 73.86
C THR A 33 -12.52 -12.68 72.60
N PRO A 34 -13.52 -13.57 72.70
CA PRO A 34 -13.94 -14.40 71.57
C PRO A 34 -15.01 -13.75 70.66
N ARG A 35 -14.59 -13.17 69.52
CA ARG A 35 -15.47 -12.90 68.35
C ARG A 35 -14.70 -13.02 67.02
N ALA A 36 -14.48 -14.25 66.55
CA ALA A 36 -13.88 -14.52 65.23
C ALA A 36 -14.35 -15.82 64.53
N LEU A 37 -15.35 -16.53 65.05
CA LEU A 37 -16.01 -17.61 64.29
C LEU A 37 -16.95 -16.97 63.24
N GLY A 38 -16.41 -16.69 62.05
CA GLY A 38 -17.18 -16.08 60.96
C GLY A 38 -16.43 -15.79 59.64
N ALA A 39 -15.10 -15.95 59.59
CA ALA A 39 -14.30 -15.61 58.40
C ALA A 39 -13.74 -16.81 57.61
N GLY A 40 -13.81 -18.04 58.14
CA GLY A 40 -13.09 -19.19 57.59
C GLY A 40 -13.65 -19.81 56.29
N THR A 41 -14.92 -19.59 55.97
CA THR A 41 -15.63 -20.31 54.88
C THR A 41 -15.97 -19.45 53.67
N VAL A 42 -15.95 -18.12 53.77
CA VAL A 42 -16.21 -17.22 52.62
C VAL A 42 -14.95 -17.05 51.75
N ALA A 43 -13.77 -17.06 52.37
CA ALA A 43 -12.50 -16.85 51.67
C ALA A 43 -12.18 -17.91 50.60
N LEU A 44 -12.63 -19.17 50.78
CA LEU A 44 -12.32 -20.26 49.86
C LEU A 44 -13.13 -20.26 48.56
N LEU A 45 -14.32 -19.64 48.55
CA LEU A 45 -15.12 -19.50 47.32
C LEU A 45 -14.67 -18.30 46.47
N ALA A 46 -14.08 -17.27 47.09
CA ALA A 46 -13.57 -16.11 46.38
C ALA A 46 -12.40 -16.44 45.43
N LEU A 47 -11.51 -17.37 45.82
CA LEU A 47 -10.36 -17.78 44.99
C LEU A 47 -10.73 -18.67 43.79
N VAL A 48 -11.90 -19.30 43.77
CA VAL A 48 -12.32 -20.13 42.62
C VAL A 48 -12.92 -19.26 41.50
N ALA A 49 -13.57 -18.15 41.86
CA ALA A 49 -14.15 -17.22 40.89
C ALA A 49 -13.10 -16.44 40.07
N THR A 50 -11.88 -16.28 40.58
CA THR A 50 -10.76 -15.62 39.89
C THR A 50 -9.97 -16.55 38.96
N SER A 51 -10.32 -17.84 38.87
CA SER A 51 -9.65 -18.83 38.02
C SER A 51 -10.14 -18.86 36.58
N LEU A 52 -10.94 -17.87 36.16
CA LEU A 52 -11.07 -17.50 34.75
C LEU A 52 -9.71 -16.96 34.29
N VAL A 53 -8.87 -17.86 33.78
CA VAL A 53 -7.67 -17.50 33.02
C VAL A 53 -8.15 -16.78 31.77
N ALA A 54 -8.22 -15.45 31.85
CA ALA A 54 -8.03 -14.62 30.68
C ALA A 54 -6.66 -15.02 30.12
N GLY A 55 -6.67 -15.82 29.04
CA GLY A 55 -5.48 -16.02 28.22
C GLY A 55 -4.94 -14.66 27.78
N PRO A 56 -3.66 -14.57 27.38
CA PRO A 56 -3.13 -13.31 26.88
C PRO A 56 -4.08 -12.80 25.79
N ALA A 57 -4.67 -11.63 26.03
CA ALA A 57 -5.51 -10.99 25.05
C ALA A 57 -4.60 -10.58 23.90
N SER A 58 -4.47 -11.47 22.91
CA SER A 58 -3.78 -11.18 21.66
C SER A 58 -4.39 -9.91 21.13
N ALA A 59 -3.62 -8.81 21.21
CA ALA A 59 -3.99 -7.58 20.54
C ALA A 59 -4.25 -7.96 19.08
N ALA A 60 -5.44 -7.64 18.57
CA ALA A 60 -5.75 -7.89 17.18
C ALA A 60 -4.61 -7.27 16.34
N PRO A 61 -4.06 -8.00 15.34
CA PRO A 61 -2.95 -7.48 14.54
C PRO A 61 -3.34 -6.12 13.96
N PRO A 62 -2.40 -5.19 13.69
CA PRO A 62 -2.75 -3.86 13.20
C PRO A 62 -3.43 -3.96 11.83
N GLY A 63 -4.76 -3.96 11.82
CA GLY A 63 -5.51 -4.63 10.75
C GLY A 63 -6.86 -5.20 11.19
N GLY A 64 -6.89 -5.96 12.28
CA GLY A 64 -8.01 -6.84 12.60
C GLY A 64 -7.88 -8.21 11.90
N PRO A 65 -8.87 -9.10 12.05
CA PRO A 65 -8.70 -10.53 11.80
C PRO A 65 -8.54 -10.97 10.33
N CYS A 66 -8.74 -10.08 9.36
CA CYS A 66 -8.55 -10.35 7.93
C CYS A 66 -7.32 -9.63 7.31
N ALA A 67 -6.52 -8.93 8.12
CA ALA A 67 -5.29 -8.33 7.63
C ALA A 67 -4.22 -9.40 7.41
N LEU A 68 -3.74 -9.54 6.18
CA LEU A 68 -2.69 -10.49 5.85
C LEU A 68 -1.31 -9.97 6.31
N PRO A 69 -0.42 -10.87 6.79
CA PRO A 69 0.90 -10.49 7.28
C PRO A 69 1.84 -10.10 6.14
N ARG A 70 2.69 -9.10 6.38
CA ARG A 70 3.74 -8.74 5.41
C ARG A 70 4.79 -9.84 5.27
N THR A 71 5.13 -10.15 4.02
CA THR A 71 6.21 -11.08 3.68
C THR A 71 7.44 -10.32 3.15
N PRO A 72 8.57 -11.02 2.94
CA PRO A 72 9.72 -10.47 2.22
C PRO A 72 9.52 -10.26 0.71
N ALA A 73 8.32 -10.51 0.15
CA ALA A 73 8.05 -10.30 -1.27
C ALA A 73 8.15 -8.82 -1.66
N HIS A 74 8.68 -8.55 -2.86
CA HIS A 74 8.78 -7.18 -3.38
C HIS A 74 7.39 -6.58 -3.56
N HIS A 75 7.11 -5.46 -2.89
CA HIS A 75 5.78 -4.84 -2.79
C HIS A 75 4.66 -5.76 -2.23
N SER A 76 5.00 -6.68 -1.30
CA SER A 76 4.05 -7.59 -0.63
C SER A 76 2.71 -6.94 -0.25
N GLU A 77 1.60 -7.64 -0.53
CA GLU A 77 0.23 -7.20 -0.22
C GLU A 77 -0.18 -7.32 1.26
N GLY A 78 0.76 -7.67 2.15
CA GLY A 78 0.48 -7.64 3.58
C GLY A 78 0.31 -6.20 4.10
N LEU A 79 -0.61 -6.04 5.06
CA LEU A 79 -0.97 -4.75 5.64
C LEU A 79 -1.02 -4.75 7.18
N ASP A 80 -0.60 -5.85 7.83
CA ASP A 80 -0.41 -5.95 9.29
C ASP A 80 0.60 -4.93 9.86
N THR A 81 1.46 -4.40 8.98
CA THR A 81 2.55 -3.49 9.27
C THR A 81 2.79 -2.58 8.06
N TRP A 82 3.50 -1.46 8.23
CA TRP A 82 3.89 -0.58 7.12
C TRP A 82 5.37 -0.72 6.77
N ASN A 83 5.68 -0.67 5.48
CA ASN A 83 7.04 -0.67 4.99
C ASN A 83 7.74 0.68 5.25
N GLY A 84 8.42 0.81 6.38
CA GLY A 84 9.13 2.04 6.78
C GLY A 84 10.23 2.51 5.83
N ALA A 85 10.52 1.78 4.75
CA ALA A 85 11.36 2.26 3.66
C ALA A 85 10.63 3.20 2.67
N TYR A 86 9.29 3.28 2.71
CA TYR A 86 8.43 4.04 1.79
C TYR A 86 7.60 5.11 2.56
N PRO A 87 7.36 6.29 1.96
CA PRO A 87 6.46 7.30 2.53
C PRO A 87 5.01 6.80 2.53
N ARG A 88 4.24 7.15 3.57
CA ARG A 88 2.78 6.89 3.59
C ARG A 88 2.06 8.02 2.84
N PRO A 89 1.18 7.73 1.88
CA PRO A 89 0.34 8.75 1.24
C PRO A 89 -0.80 9.15 2.20
N LEU A 90 -0.52 10.06 3.14
CA LEU A 90 -1.49 10.57 4.11
C LEU A 90 -1.26 12.07 4.35
N GLY A 91 -2.33 12.86 4.39
CA GLY A 91 -2.24 14.32 4.47
C GLY A 91 -1.81 14.91 3.13
N SER A 92 -0.56 15.30 2.99
CA SER A 92 0.00 15.71 1.70
C SER A 92 1.48 15.38 1.63
N LEU A 93 1.96 15.13 0.41
CA LEU A 93 3.38 14.96 0.10
C LEU A 93 3.76 15.99 -0.97
N ASP A 94 4.86 16.71 -0.75
CA ASP A 94 5.35 17.76 -1.63
C ASP A 94 6.38 17.16 -2.62
N ALA A 95 6.11 17.26 -3.91
CA ALA A 95 6.81 16.52 -4.95
C ALA A 95 7.44 17.43 -6.01
N VAL A 96 8.76 17.38 -6.19
CA VAL A 96 9.47 18.23 -7.16
C VAL A 96 9.51 17.59 -8.55
N LEU A 97 9.24 18.37 -9.59
CA LEU A 97 9.52 17.97 -10.99
C LEU A 97 10.76 18.73 -11.46
N VAL A 98 11.81 17.98 -11.79
CA VAL A 98 13.10 18.50 -12.29
C VAL A 98 13.23 18.12 -13.76
N PHE A 99 13.40 19.12 -14.62
CA PHE A 99 13.35 18.98 -16.08
C PHE A 99 14.77 18.94 -16.66
N LEU A 100 15.09 17.87 -17.40
CA LEU A 100 16.44 17.49 -17.81
C LEU A 100 16.58 17.50 -19.33
N SER A 101 17.38 18.44 -19.84
CA SER A 101 17.74 18.59 -21.26
C SER A 101 19.12 17.99 -21.54
N PHE A 102 19.45 17.73 -22.81
CA PHE A 102 20.71 17.08 -23.18
C PHE A 102 21.50 17.88 -24.23
N PRO A 103 22.84 17.84 -24.23
CA PRO A 103 23.67 18.57 -25.21
C PRO A 103 23.52 18.13 -26.68
N ASP A 104 22.89 16.98 -26.96
CA ASP A 104 22.54 16.50 -28.31
C ASP A 104 21.10 16.84 -28.72
N ALA A 105 20.36 17.55 -27.87
CA ALA A 105 18.97 17.95 -28.08
C ALA A 105 18.78 19.47 -27.91
N THR A 106 17.57 19.95 -28.14
CA THR A 106 17.12 21.30 -27.76
C THR A 106 15.62 21.21 -27.51
N PRO A 107 15.16 21.29 -26.25
CA PRO A 107 13.76 21.07 -25.92
C PRO A 107 12.84 21.99 -26.69
N ARG A 108 11.80 21.41 -27.33
CA ARG A 108 10.78 22.18 -28.07
C ARG A 108 9.58 22.52 -27.18
N THR A 109 9.39 21.77 -26.12
CA THR A 109 8.34 21.94 -25.09
C THR A 109 8.92 22.61 -23.84
N THR A 110 8.11 23.39 -23.13
CA THR A 110 8.50 24.03 -21.86
C THR A 110 8.20 23.14 -20.64
N PRO A 111 8.89 23.34 -19.49
CA PRO A 111 8.53 22.68 -18.23
C PRO A 111 7.08 22.92 -17.79
N ALA A 112 6.47 24.05 -18.16
CA ALA A 112 5.09 24.36 -17.83
C ALA A 112 4.09 23.52 -18.64
N GLU A 113 4.36 23.30 -19.92
CA GLU A 113 3.55 22.42 -20.79
C GLU A 113 3.67 20.96 -20.34
N LEU A 114 4.90 20.47 -20.09
CA LEU A 114 5.12 19.12 -19.55
C LEU A 114 4.56 18.93 -18.13
N THR A 115 4.37 20.00 -17.35
CA THR A 115 3.65 19.89 -16.07
C THR A 115 2.14 19.73 -16.30
N ALA A 116 1.57 20.45 -17.27
CA ALA A 116 0.15 20.44 -17.59
C ALA A 116 -0.33 19.11 -18.20
N ASP A 117 0.58 18.33 -18.79
CA ASP A 117 0.33 16.95 -19.22
C ASP A 117 -0.08 16.02 -18.07
N TYR A 118 0.45 16.23 -16.86
CA TYR A 118 0.23 15.35 -15.71
C TYR A 118 -0.65 15.96 -14.61
N PHE A 119 -0.67 17.28 -14.49
CA PHE A 119 -1.36 18.00 -13.41
C PHE A 119 -2.41 18.97 -13.97
N PRO A 120 -3.65 18.96 -13.43
CA PRO A 120 -4.00 18.45 -12.10
C PRO A 120 -4.34 16.95 -12.02
N ASP A 121 -4.41 16.22 -13.13
CA ASP A 121 -5.07 14.92 -13.18
C ASP A 121 -4.46 13.83 -12.29
N ALA A 122 -3.13 13.74 -12.18
CA ALA A 122 -2.49 12.82 -11.24
C ALA A 122 -2.80 13.15 -9.77
N ALA A 123 -2.89 14.44 -9.41
CA ALA A 123 -3.31 14.86 -8.07
C ALA A 123 -4.80 14.60 -7.82
N ASN A 124 -5.65 14.86 -8.82
CA ASN A 124 -7.09 14.59 -8.77
C ASN A 124 -7.40 13.08 -8.62
N PHE A 125 -6.61 12.21 -9.28
CA PHE A 125 -6.73 10.76 -9.13
C PHE A 125 -6.54 10.34 -7.67
N PHE A 126 -5.46 10.81 -7.03
CA PHE A 126 -5.15 10.48 -5.64
C PHE A 126 -6.11 11.12 -4.64
N ASP A 127 -6.58 12.35 -4.88
CA ASP A 127 -7.55 13.02 -4.02
C ASP A 127 -8.88 12.23 -4.00
N ARG A 128 -9.42 11.85 -5.17
CA ARG A 128 -10.60 10.98 -5.27
C ARG A 128 -10.36 9.60 -4.66
N SER A 129 -9.29 8.91 -5.06
CA SER A 129 -9.02 7.52 -4.63
C SER A 129 -8.85 7.41 -3.11
N SER A 130 -8.25 8.43 -2.49
CA SER A 130 -8.02 8.52 -1.04
C SER A 130 -9.18 9.13 -0.23
N TYR A 131 -10.26 9.57 -0.89
CA TYR A 131 -11.36 10.31 -0.28
C TYR A 131 -10.90 11.62 0.42
N GLY A 132 -10.02 12.37 -0.24
CA GLY A 132 -9.41 13.60 0.29
C GLY A 132 -8.44 13.39 1.46
N ARG A 133 -8.02 12.13 1.72
CA ARG A 133 -7.07 11.81 2.80
C ARG A 133 -5.61 11.93 2.40
N PHE A 134 -5.33 12.10 1.11
CA PHE A 134 -4.01 12.34 0.55
C PHE A 134 -4.05 13.33 -0.63
N THR A 135 -3.19 14.34 -0.60
CA THR A 135 -2.97 15.28 -1.70
C THR A 135 -1.53 15.24 -2.19
N LEU A 136 -1.31 14.87 -3.45
CA LEU A 136 -0.03 15.02 -4.15
C LEU A 136 0.13 16.48 -4.60
N ARG A 137 1.21 17.16 -4.17
CA ARG A 137 1.45 18.57 -4.49
C ARG A 137 2.65 18.74 -5.44
N PRO A 138 2.46 19.18 -6.70
CA PRO A 138 3.57 19.40 -7.63
C PRO A 138 4.31 20.72 -7.37
N HIS A 139 5.64 20.65 -7.37
CA HIS A 139 6.58 21.78 -7.37
C HIS A 139 7.45 21.73 -8.62
N PRO A 140 6.94 22.16 -9.79
CA PRO A 140 7.70 22.12 -11.03
C PRO A 140 8.80 23.19 -11.04
N GLN A 141 10.02 22.77 -11.37
CA GLN A 141 11.09 23.70 -11.72
C GLN A 141 10.79 24.37 -13.07
N LYS A 142 11.24 25.62 -13.21
CA LYS A 142 10.86 26.49 -14.35
C LYS A 142 11.82 26.42 -15.53
N GLU A 143 12.99 25.84 -15.31
CA GLU A 143 14.13 25.87 -16.24
C GLU A 143 14.57 24.45 -16.54
N TRP A 144 15.04 24.25 -17.77
CA TRP A 144 15.68 23.01 -18.21
C TRP A 144 17.11 22.97 -17.66
N LEU A 145 17.44 21.95 -16.86
CA LEU A 145 18.81 21.68 -16.41
C LEU A 145 19.51 20.85 -17.49
N THR A 146 20.69 21.26 -17.96
CA THR A 146 21.41 20.54 -19.01
C THR A 146 22.30 19.45 -18.41
N MET A 147 22.02 18.21 -18.78
CA MET A 147 22.79 17.02 -18.41
C MET A 147 24.23 17.10 -18.95
N PRO A 148 25.24 16.56 -18.25
CA PRO A 148 26.64 16.65 -18.66
C PRO A 148 27.00 15.76 -19.87
N GLN A 149 26.18 14.76 -20.21
CA GLN A 149 26.36 13.89 -21.37
C GLN A 149 25.16 13.99 -22.34
N PRO A 150 25.37 13.75 -23.65
CA PRO A 150 24.27 13.58 -24.62
C PRO A 150 23.32 12.44 -24.19
N SER A 151 22.03 12.59 -24.50
CA SER A 151 20.97 11.62 -24.17
C SER A 151 21.34 10.19 -24.58
N THR A 152 21.91 10.07 -25.79
CA THR A 152 22.38 8.81 -26.38
C THR A 152 23.46 8.07 -25.57
N ALA A 153 24.21 8.76 -24.70
CA ALA A 153 25.21 8.13 -23.83
C ALA A 153 24.62 7.42 -22.59
N TYR A 154 23.40 7.77 -22.18
CA TYR A 154 22.72 7.15 -21.03
C TYR A 154 22.01 5.83 -21.38
N GLU A 155 21.87 5.51 -22.66
CA GLU A 155 21.24 4.30 -23.18
C GLU A 155 19.83 4.04 -22.58
N ILE A 156 19.01 5.09 -22.42
CA ILE A 156 17.66 4.98 -21.86
C ILE A 156 16.84 4.07 -22.77
N ARG A 157 16.32 2.98 -22.20
CA ARG A 157 15.51 1.95 -22.88
C ARG A 157 14.76 1.08 -21.87
N ARG A 158 13.69 0.40 -22.30
CA ARG A 158 12.87 -0.50 -21.44
C ARG A 158 13.67 -1.33 -20.44
N ASP A 159 14.46 -2.29 -20.94
CA ASP A 159 15.36 -3.13 -20.12
C ASP A 159 16.71 -2.42 -19.84
N TRP A 160 16.64 -1.26 -19.19
CA TRP A 160 17.76 -0.34 -18.98
C TRP A 160 18.93 -0.97 -18.20
N ASN A 161 20.15 -0.84 -18.73
CA ASN A 161 21.36 -1.30 -18.04
C ASN A 161 21.56 -0.57 -16.70
N ALA A 162 21.75 -1.34 -15.62
CA ALA A 162 21.88 -0.79 -14.27
C ALA A 162 23.04 0.19 -14.09
N ALA A 163 24.14 0.05 -14.86
CA ALA A 163 25.25 0.99 -14.83
C ALA A 163 24.90 2.31 -15.54
N SER A 164 24.35 2.25 -16.76
CA SER A 164 23.94 3.43 -17.54
C SER A 164 22.84 4.23 -16.81
N ARG A 165 21.88 3.54 -16.18
CA ARG A 165 20.89 4.11 -15.25
C ARG A 165 21.54 4.78 -14.04
N SER A 166 22.57 4.16 -13.45
CA SER A 166 23.30 4.72 -12.30
C SER A 166 24.27 5.84 -12.66
N ALA A 167 24.53 6.08 -13.95
CA ALA A 167 25.18 7.29 -14.44
C ALA A 167 24.12 8.40 -14.56
N TYR A 168 23.05 8.19 -15.35
CA TYR A 168 21.96 9.15 -15.52
C TYR A 168 21.44 9.71 -14.19
N LEU A 169 21.14 8.85 -13.22
CA LEU A 169 20.58 9.26 -11.92
C LEU A 169 21.55 10.00 -11.00
N ARG A 170 22.85 9.88 -11.24
CA ARG A 170 23.89 10.67 -10.55
C ARG A 170 24.01 12.03 -11.22
N ASP A 171 24.18 12.02 -12.53
CA ASP A 171 24.38 13.20 -13.35
C ASP A 171 23.16 14.15 -13.26
N ALA A 172 21.94 13.60 -13.21
CA ALA A 172 20.70 14.33 -12.98
C ALA A 172 20.62 14.97 -11.60
N LEU A 173 21.15 14.30 -10.57
CA LEU A 173 21.18 14.82 -9.20
C LEU A 173 22.28 15.89 -9.05
N GLU A 174 23.47 15.66 -9.61
CA GLU A 174 24.59 16.61 -9.60
C GLU A 174 24.27 17.89 -10.40
N ALA A 175 23.44 17.80 -11.43
CA ALA A 175 22.91 18.97 -12.14
C ALA A 175 21.82 19.74 -11.34
N ALA A 176 21.13 19.08 -10.40
CA ALA A 176 19.97 19.63 -9.70
C ALA A 176 20.26 20.14 -8.28
N ASP A 177 21.11 19.47 -7.51
CA ASP A 177 21.51 19.81 -6.13
C ASP A 177 21.96 21.29 -5.97
N PRO A 178 22.65 21.94 -6.94
CA PRO A 178 22.98 23.37 -6.84
C PRO A 178 21.80 24.35 -6.90
N VAL A 179 20.59 23.91 -7.27
CA VAL A 179 19.40 24.76 -7.51
C VAL A 179 18.09 24.21 -6.92
N VAL A 180 18.05 22.93 -6.52
CA VAL A 180 16.90 22.25 -5.91
C VAL A 180 17.31 21.76 -4.53
N ASP A 181 16.80 22.42 -3.48
CA ASP A 181 16.88 21.94 -2.10
C ASP A 181 15.96 20.71 -1.93
N PHE A 182 16.55 19.53 -1.99
CA PHE A 182 15.87 18.23 -1.91
C PHE A 182 15.35 17.91 -0.50
N SER A 183 15.82 18.60 0.55
CA SER A 183 15.33 18.39 1.93
C SER A 183 13.87 18.80 2.12
N ARG A 184 13.30 19.50 1.12
CA ARG A 184 11.94 20.06 1.11
C ARG A 184 10.88 19.19 0.41
N TYR A 185 11.26 18.04 -0.14
CA TYR A 185 10.36 17.23 -0.99
C TYR A 185 10.37 15.75 -0.57
N ASP A 186 9.18 15.15 -0.52
CA ASP A 186 8.98 13.73 -0.23
C ASP A 186 9.18 12.84 -1.46
N ILE A 187 9.00 13.41 -2.65
CA ILE A 187 9.00 12.72 -3.95
C ILE A 187 9.78 13.56 -4.97
N VAL A 188 10.57 12.89 -5.82
CA VAL A 188 11.36 13.50 -6.89
C VAL A 188 11.00 12.85 -8.22
N TYR A 189 10.49 13.65 -9.15
CA TYR A 189 10.30 13.30 -10.56
C TYR A 189 11.43 13.90 -11.39
N PHE A 190 12.22 13.05 -12.06
CA PHE A 190 13.15 13.48 -13.11
C PHE A 190 12.47 13.34 -14.47
N VAL A 191 12.19 14.46 -15.12
CA VAL A 191 11.48 14.55 -16.41
C VAL A 191 12.49 14.81 -17.51
N ALA A 192 12.66 13.89 -18.45
CA ALA A 192 13.56 14.09 -19.58
C ALA A 192 12.92 14.98 -20.67
N ASP A 193 13.76 15.59 -21.51
CA ASP A 193 13.35 16.15 -22.80
C ASP A 193 12.80 15.03 -23.72
N PRO A 194 11.49 15.01 -24.04
CA PRO A 194 10.87 13.93 -24.81
C PRO A 194 11.30 13.92 -26.29
N ASP A 195 11.95 14.98 -26.75
CA ASP A 195 12.47 15.10 -28.11
C ASP A 195 13.93 14.66 -28.26
N ALA A 196 14.60 14.30 -27.14
CA ALA A 196 16.01 13.96 -27.16
C ALA A 196 16.25 12.56 -27.75
N PRO A 197 17.21 12.40 -28.69
CA PRO A 197 17.30 11.21 -29.55
C PRO A 197 17.74 9.92 -28.83
N GLY A 198 18.19 10.01 -27.58
CA GLY A 198 18.51 8.88 -26.71
C GLY A 198 17.49 8.59 -25.61
N VAL A 199 16.30 9.18 -25.64
CA VAL A 199 15.20 8.93 -24.70
C VAL A 199 14.20 7.93 -25.33
N ASP A 200 13.76 6.95 -24.54
CA ASP A 200 12.80 5.91 -24.93
C ASP A 200 11.61 5.94 -23.96
N SER A 201 10.39 6.15 -24.48
CA SER A 201 9.17 6.19 -23.66
C SER A 201 8.92 4.89 -22.91
N ASP A 202 9.26 3.75 -23.51
CA ASP A 202 9.11 2.44 -22.91
C ASP A 202 10.07 2.22 -21.71
N ALA A 203 10.90 3.21 -21.38
CA ALA A 203 11.83 3.21 -20.27
C ALA A 203 11.33 3.89 -18.99
N THR A 204 10.17 4.56 -18.97
CA THR A 204 9.58 5.15 -17.75
C THR A 204 9.50 4.11 -16.62
N LYS A 205 9.80 4.53 -15.38
CA LYS A 205 9.73 3.71 -14.14
C LYS A 205 10.14 4.47 -12.88
N VAL A 206 9.67 3.98 -11.73
CA VAL A 206 10.30 4.19 -10.42
C VAL A 206 11.64 3.47 -10.34
N VAL A 207 12.65 4.16 -9.82
CA VAL A 207 13.95 3.58 -9.53
C VAL A 207 14.18 3.49 -8.02
N ASN A 208 14.10 2.25 -7.52
CA ASN A 208 14.45 1.86 -6.17
C ASN A 208 15.99 1.79 -6.00
N PHE A 209 16.59 2.60 -5.12
CA PHE A 209 18.03 2.51 -4.84
C PHE A 209 18.35 1.54 -3.68
N SER A 210 19.34 0.66 -3.89
CA SER A 210 19.83 -0.26 -2.84
C SER A 210 20.73 0.41 -1.78
N ARG A 211 21.23 1.60 -2.09
CA ARG A 211 21.78 2.59 -1.15
C ARG A 211 21.22 3.95 -1.59
N PRO A 212 20.69 4.79 -0.69
CA PRO A 212 20.18 6.10 -1.07
C PRO A 212 21.22 6.91 -1.84
N LEU A 213 20.76 7.79 -2.73
CA LEU A 213 21.55 8.95 -3.10
C LEU A 213 21.43 9.98 -1.97
N GLU A 214 22.44 10.82 -1.77
CA GLU A 214 22.45 11.84 -0.72
C GLU A 214 22.60 13.21 -1.41
N ALA A 215 21.64 14.11 -1.17
CA ALA A 215 21.61 15.50 -1.63
C ALA A 215 21.02 16.36 -0.50
N ASP A 216 21.53 17.58 -0.27
CA ASP A 216 21.16 18.42 0.89
C ASP A 216 21.21 17.70 2.27
N GLY A 217 22.07 16.69 2.42
CA GLY A 217 22.12 15.83 3.61
C GLY A 217 20.88 14.94 3.83
N THR A 218 20.05 14.79 2.78
CA THR A 218 18.79 14.04 2.76
C THR A 218 18.94 12.77 1.91
N PRO A 219 18.60 11.58 2.45
CA PRO A 219 18.75 10.31 1.74
C PRO A 219 17.59 10.07 0.75
N ILE A 220 17.80 10.42 -0.52
CA ILE A 220 16.90 10.12 -1.63
C ILE A 220 16.90 8.61 -1.90
N ARG A 221 15.90 7.91 -1.35
CA ARG A 221 15.75 6.44 -1.45
C ARG A 221 15.21 5.97 -2.79
N ARG A 222 14.43 6.84 -3.47
CA ARG A 222 13.69 6.58 -4.71
C ARG A 222 13.58 7.86 -5.50
N VAL A 223 13.51 7.70 -6.82
CA VAL A 223 13.03 8.73 -7.74
C VAL A 223 12.13 8.06 -8.78
N VAL A 224 11.29 8.86 -9.42
CA VAL A 224 10.55 8.45 -10.62
C VAL A 224 11.23 9.07 -11.83
N THR A 225 11.55 8.27 -12.84
CA THR A 225 12.08 8.79 -14.11
C THR A 225 10.99 8.74 -15.17
N LEU A 226 10.59 9.93 -15.65
CA LEU A 226 9.60 10.10 -16.70
C LEU A 226 10.32 10.32 -18.03
N PHE A 227 10.16 9.37 -18.95
CA PHE A 227 10.69 9.41 -20.31
C PHE A 227 9.57 9.47 -21.37
N GLU A 228 8.36 9.74 -20.90
CA GLU A 228 7.12 9.79 -21.67
C GLU A 228 7.17 10.73 -22.87
N ARG A 229 6.24 10.49 -23.78
CA ARG A 229 5.98 11.38 -24.92
C ARG A 229 5.23 12.63 -24.45
N HIS A 230 5.13 13.62 -25.32
CA HIS A 230 4.28 14.79 -25.12
C HIS A 230 3.13 14.76 -26.16
N PRO A 231 1.87 14.53 -25.76
CA PRO A 231 1.41 14.18 -24.41
C PRO A 231 1.78 12.73 -24.01
N PRO A 232 1.78 12.41 -22.69
CA PRO A 232 2.06 11.09 -22.14
C PRO A 232 0.84 10.17 -22.20
N ASP A 233 1.02 8.90 -21.83
CA ASP A 233 -0.09 7.97 -21.65
C ASP A 233 -0.94 8.28 -20.40
N ARG A 234 -2.25 7.99 -20.46
CA ARG A 234 -3.20 8.30 -19.38
C ARG A 234 -2.77 7.62 -18.08
N ASN A 235 -2.85 8.36 -16.97
CA ASN A 235 -2.54 7.92 -15.60
C ASN A 235 -1.08 7.46 -15.32
N VAL A 236 -0.14 7.51 -16.27
CA VAL A 236 1.23 6.97 -16.06
C VAL A 236 1.91 7.55 -14.82
N LEU A 237 1.81 8.86 -14.57
CA LEU A 237 2.38 9.47 -13.36
C LEU A 237 1.73 8.94 -12.07
N ALA A 238 0.43 8.64 -12.10
CA ALA A 238 -0.27 8.08 -10.95
C ALA A 238 0.18 6.63 -10.70
N HIS A 239 0.32 5.81 -11.75
CA HIS A 239 0.81 4.43 -11.68
C HIS A 239 2.20 4.38 -11.03
N GLU A 240 3.15 5.15 -11.57
CA GLU A 240 4.50 5.25 -11.04
C GLU A 240 4.52 5.77 -9.59
N THR A 241 3.67 6.75 -9.27
CA THR A 241 3.55 7.26 -7.89
C THR A 241 2.94 6.21 -6.94
N GLY A 242 2.17 5.24 -7.43
CA GLY A 242 1.70 4.09 -6.65
C GLY A 242 2.84 3.23 -6.10
N HIS A 243 3.89 2.99 -6.89
CA HIS A 243 5.09 2.26 -6.42
C HIS A 243 5.88 3.04 -5.34
N ILE A 244 5.82 4.38 -5.34
CA ILE A 244 6.37 5.20 -4.24
C ILE A 244 5.64 4.94 -2.91
N PHE A 245 4.43 4.37 -2.95
CA PHE A 245 3.63 3.97 -1.79
C PHE A 245 3.60 2.45 -1.55
N ASP A 246 4.61 1.73 -2.05
CA ASP A 246 4.79 0.27 -1.87
C ASP A 246 3.69 -0.61 -2.51
N LEU A 247 3.00 -0.12 -3.55
CA LEU A 247 2.10 -0.92 -4.38
C LEU A 247 2.87 -1.72 -5.46
N PRO A 248 2.50 -2.99 -5.71
CA PRO A 248 3.08 -3.83 -6.74
C PRO A 248 2.51 -3.54 -8.13
N ASP A 249 3.25 -3.90 -9.18
CA ASP A 249 2.68 -4.21 -10.48
C ASP A 249 1.75 -5.43 -10.35
N LEU A 250 0.52 -5.36 -10.84
CA LEU A 250 -0.43 -6.48 -10.81
C LEU A 250 -0.42 -7.33 -12.08
N TYR A 251 0.05 -6.78 -13.21
CA TYR A 251 0.18 -7.53 -14.45
C TYR A 251 1.18 -8.69 -14.29
N HIS A 252 0.93 -9.81 -14.98
CA HIS A 252 1.88 -10.92 -15.06
C HIS A 252 2.74 -10.77 -16.32
N ARG A 253 4.06 -10.51 -16.20
CA ARG A 253 4.96 -10.39 -17.36
C ARG A 253 5.31 -11.78 -17.93
N PRO A 254 4.84 -12.16 -19.14
CA PRO A 254 5.08 -13.51 -19.68
C PRO A 254 6.56 -13.71 -20.03
N THR A 255 7.12 -14.86 -19.66
CA THR A 255 8.57 -15.13 -19.76
C THR A 255 9.13 -15.21 -21.19
N ASP A 256 8.28 -15.30 -22.21
CA ASP A 256 8.66 -15.36 -23.62
C ASP A 256 8.41 -14.05 -24.40
N ASN A 257 7.89 -13.03 -23.70
CA ASN A 257 7.55 -11.72 -24.24
C ASN A 257 6.52 -11.76 -25.41
N LYS A 258 5.63 -12.77 -25.42
CA LYS A 258 4.58 -12.99 -26.45
C LYS A 258 3.17 -13.26 -25.92
N GLY A 259 2.99 -13.44 -24.61
CA GLY A 259 1.66 -13.56 -24.00
C GLY A 259 0.94 -12.20 -23.86
N ASP A 260 -0.36 -12.26 -23.54
CA ASP A 260 -1.13 -11.09 -23.09
C ASP A 260 -0.51 -10.49 -21.82
N TRP A 261 -0.53 -9.17 -21.75
CA TRP A 261 -0.28 -8.40 -20.53
C TRP A 261 -1.62 -8.20 -19.79
N ASP A 262 -1.57 -7.73 -18.54
CA ASP A 262 -2.72 -7.29 -17.73
C ASP A 262 -3.81 -8.35 -17.42
N THR A 263 -3.63 -9.60 -17.85
CA THR A 263 -4.57 -10.74 -17.74
C THR A 263 -5.19 -11.02 -16.37
N HIS A 264 -4.52 -10.64 -15.28
CA HIS A 264 -4.95 -10.99 -13.93
C HIS A 264 -5.98 -10.02 -13.34
N VAL A 265 -6.04 -8.79 -13.83
CA VAL A 265 -6.89 -7.73 -13.24
C VAL A 265 -7.59 -6.84 -14.28
N GLY A 266 -7.16 -6.87 -15.54
CA GLY A 266 -7.79 -6.14 -16.63
C GLY A 266 -7.94 -4.65 -16.36
N ASP A 267 -9.17 -4.14 -16.49
CA ASP A 267 -9.49 -2.73 -16.36
C ASP A 267 -9.50 -2.19 -14.91
N TRP A 268 -9.42 -3.05 -13.88
CA TRP A 268 -10.01 -2.79 -12.55
C TRP A 268 -9.11 -2.16 -11.46
N ASP A 269 -7.82 -1.94 -11.73
CA ASP A 269 -6.93 -1.21 -10.82
C ASP A 269 -5.80 -0.55 -11.63
N LEU A 270 -5.46 0.70 -11.32
CA LEU A 270 -4.36 1.48 -11.91
C LEU A 270 -3.04 0.72 -11.98
N MET A 271 -2.71 -0.08 -10.97
CA MET A 271 -1.48 -0.87 -10.86
C MET A 271 -1.53 -2.16 -11.70
N GLY A 272 -2.71 -2.51 -12.20
CA GLY A 272 -2.89 -3.43 -13.32
C GLY A 272 -2.55 -2.78 -14.64
N SER A 273 -3.30 -1.73 -15.01
CA SER A 273 -3.11 -1.02 -16.27
C SER A 273 -3.51 0.45 -16.17
N GLN A 274 -2.59 1.36 -16.52
CA GLN A 274 -2.83 2.80 -16.55
C GLN A 274 -3.94 3.23 -17.52
N PHE A 275 -4.16 2.41 -18.56
CA PHE A 275 -5.19 2.59 -19.58
C PHE A 275 -6.58 2.07 -19.17
N GLY A 276 -6.69 1.33 -18.06
CA GLY A 276 -7.90 0.64 -17.64
C GLY A 276 -9.15 1.51 -17.61
N LEU A 277 -10.31 0.90 -17.90
CA LEU A 277 -11.61 1.57 -17.87
C LEU A 277 -12.15 1.82 -16.44
N GLY A 278 -11.77 0.98 -15.46
CA GLY A 278 -12.09 1.15 -14.04
C GLY A 278 -10.82 1.29 -13.19
N PRO A 279 -10.00 2.33 -13.39
CA PRO A 279 -8.64 2.39 -12.85
C PRO A 279 -8.58 2.82 -11.38
N ASP A 280 -9.69 2.98 -10.64
CA ASP A 280 -9.58 3.26 -9.21
C ASP A 280 -8.90 2.10 -8.47
N LEU A 281 -8.12 2.40 -7.45
CA LEU A 281 -7.43 1.37 -6.68
C LEU A 281 -8.42 0.46 -5.97
N PHE A 282 -8.16 -0.85 -6.00
CA PHE A 282 -8.87 -1.86 -5.22
C PHE A 282 -9.02 -1.42 -3.77
N ALA A 283 -10.16 -1.73 -3.14
CA ALA A 283 -10.39 -1.41 -1.74
C ALA A 283 -9.35 -2.07 -0.82
N TRP A 284 -8.76 -3.21 -1.22
CA TRP A 284 -7.58 -3.78 -0.56
C TRP A 284 -6.38 -2.82 -0.58
N HIS A 285 -6.02 -2.28 -1.75
CA HIS A 285 -4.95 -1.27 -1.88
C HIS A 285 -5.29 0.01 -1.10
N LYS A 286 -6.52 0.53 -1.19
CA LYS A 286 -6.98 1.68 -0.38
C LYS A 286 -6.90 1.41 1.13
N TRP A 287 -7.04 0.17 1.57
CA TRP A 287 -6.85 -0.25 2.96
C TRP A 287 -5.37 -0.38 3.34
N LYS A 288 -4.53 -0.99 2.48
CA LYS A 288 -3.06 -1.08 2.62
C LYS A 288 -2.40 0.31 2.75
N LEU A 289 -2.88 1.30 2.00
CA LEU A 289 -2.47 2.71 2.10
C LEU A 289 -3.09 3.47 3.30
N GLY A 290 -4.04 2.86 3.99
CA GLY A 290 -4.71 3.41 5.17
C GLY A 290 -5.80 4.45 4.88
N TRP A 291 -6.26 4.58 3.64
CA TRP A 291 -7.35 5.46 3.19
C TRP A 291 -8.73 4.92 3.56
N LEU A 292 -8.91 3.60 3.55
CA LEU A 292 -10.01 2.93 4.26
C LEU A 292 -9.59 2.60 5.69
N GLY A 293 -10.48 2.86 6.66
CA GLY A 293 -10.31 2.47 8.06
C GLY A 293 -11.04 1.17 8.39
N HIS A 294 -10.66 0.48 9.48
CA HIS A 294 -11.23 -0.83 9.85
C HIS A 294 -12.77 -0.86 9.99
N GLN A 295 -13.44 0.27 10.19
CA GLN A 295 -14.91 0.36 10.23
C GLN A 295 -15.56 0.16 8.85
N GLN A 296 -14.81 0.37 7.77
CA GLN A 296 -15.25 0.18 6.38
C GLN A 296 -14.88 -1.23 5.84
N ILE A 297 -14.26 -2.08 6.66
CA ILE A 297 -13.78 -3.42 6.29
C ILE A 297 -14.55 -4.47 7.10
N THR A 298 -15.34 -5.32 6.43
CA THR A 298 -16.01 -6.45 7.09
C THR A 298 -15.20 -7.72 6.88
N CYS A 299 -14.60 -8.22 7.96
CA CYS A 299 -13.97 -9.55 7.97
C CYS A 299 -15.05 -10.63 8.17
N VAL A 300 -15.25 -11.48 7.17
CA VAL A 300 -16.20 -12.59 7.18
C VAL A 300 -15.46 -13.84 7.63
N GLN A 301 -15.88 -14.42 8.75
CA GLN A 301 -15.20 -15.55 9.39
C GLN A 301 -16.17 -16.63 9.86
N GLY A 302 -15.74 -17.89 9.74
CA GLY A 302 -16.55 -19.07 10.02
C GLY A 302 -17.46 -19.46 8.85
N GLU A 303 -18.22 -20.54 9.04
CA GLU A 303 -19.28 -20.95 8.11
C GLU A 303 -20.56 -20.16 8.38
N GLY A 304 -21.29 -19.82 7.33
CA GLY A 304 -22.59 -19.15 7.46
C GLY A 304 -23.03 -18.44 6.19
N SER A 305 -24.06 -17.61 6.33
CA SER A 305 -24.44 -16.63 5.31
C SER A 305 -24.50 -15.24 5.95
N HIS A 306 -23.84 -14.28 5.31
CA HIS A 306 -23.60 -12.94 5.81
C HIS A 306 -24.19 -11.94 4.82
N ARG A 307 -25.38 -11.38 5.13
CA ARG A 307 -25.98 -10.28 4.36
C ARG A 307 -25.28 -8.98 4.70
N LEU A 308 -24.57 -8.40 3.74
CA LEU A 308 -23.85 -7.13 3.86
C LEU A 308 -24.47 -6.07 2.94
N SER A 309 -24.14 -4.80 3.22
CA SER A 309 -24.34 -3.71 2.26
C SER A 309 -22.99 -3.06 2.00
N LEU A 310 -22.61 -3.02 0.72
CA LEU A 310 -21.32 -2.51 0.24
C LEU A 310 -21.53 -1.15 -0.42
N GLU A 311 -21.00 -0.09 0.19
CA GLU A 311 -20.77 1.19 -0.49
C GLU A 311 -19.75 0.98 -1.63
N PRO A 312 -19.93 1.62 -2.81
CA PRO A 312 -18.95 1.51 -3.89
C PRO A 312 -17.58 2.08 -3.53
N VAL A 313 -16.53 1.51 -4.10
CA VAL A 313 -15.14 1.93 -3.82
C VAL A 313 -14.80 3.31 -4.37
N ALA A 314 -15.43 3.72 -5.47
CA ALA A 314 -15.19 5.00 -6.14
C ALA A 314 -16.14 6.13 -5.70
N ALA A 315 -17.22 5.80 -4.96
CA ALA A 315 -18.15 6.78 -4.42
C ALA A 315 -17.45 7.72 -3.42
N ASP A 316 -17.84 9.00 -3.39
CA ASP A 316 -17.37 9.95 -2.38
C ASP A 316 -17.59 9.39 -0.95
N ALA A 317 -16.71 9.74 -0.01
CA ALA A 317 -16.87 9.27 1.38
C ALA A 317 -18.00 10.05 2.08
N PRO A 318 -19.06 9.37 2.56
CA PRO A 318 -20.07 10.03 3.39
C PRO A 318 -19.50 10.40 4.76
N LEU A 319 -20.26 11.23 5.48
CA LEU A 319 -19.95 11.72 6.82
C LEU A 319 -19.58 10.58 7.80
N PRO A 320 -18.74 10.85 8.83
CA PRO A 320 -18.17 9.82 9.70
C PRO A 320 -19.24 8.87 10.28
N GLY A 321 -19.07 7.57 9.97
CA GLY A 321 -20.10 6.54 10.11
C GLY A 321 -20.38 5.75 8.82
N SER A 322 -19.56 5.92 7.77
CA SER A 322 -19.63 5.19 6.50
C SER A 322 -19.67 3.67 6.65
N GLY A 323 -20.40 3.01 5.75
CA GLY A 323 -20.59 1.57 5.72
C GLY A 323 -19.39 0.77 5.21
N THR A 324 -19.60 -0.53 5.04
CA THR A 324 -18.57 -1.42 4.48
C THR A 324 -18.31 -1.07 3.02
N ARG A 325 -17.04 -1.02 2.62
CA ARG A 325 -16.58 -0.88 1.22
C ARG A 325 -15.81 -2.10 0.73
N LEU A 326 -15.24 -2.87 1.67
CA LEU A 326 -14.56 -4.14 1.40
C LEU A 326 -15.08 -5.21 2.37
N ALA A 327 -15.57 -6.32 1.82
CA ALA A 327 -15.70 -7.56 2.57
C ALA A 327 -14.50 -8.47 2.26
N VAL A 328 -13.99 -9.16 3.27
CA VAL A 328 -12.82 -10.04 3.16
C VAL A 328 -13.13 -11.41 3.76
N VAL A 329 -12.86 -12.48 3.02
CA VAL A 329 -12.93 -13.87 3.48
C VAL A 329 -11.53 -14.48 3.49
N PRO A 330 -11.01 -14.96 4.63
CA PRO A 330 -9.73 -15.67 4.67
C PRO A 330 -9.80 -17.04 3.98
N GLU A 331 -8.90 -17.27 3.01
CA GLU A 331 -8.64 -18.62 2.45
C GLU A 331 -7.43 -19.27 3.14
N GLY A 332 -6.51 -18.49 3.71
CA GLY A 332 -5.36 -19.03 4.42
C GLY A 332 -4.44 -17.96 5.04
N PRO A 333 -3.28 -18.35 5.60
CA PRO A 333 -2.38 -17.45 6.34
C PRO A 333 -1.76 -16.30 5.51
N GLY A 334 -1.86 -16.35 4.19
CA GLY A 334 -1.34 -15.35 3.24
C GLY A 334 -2.27 -15.11 2.04
N THR A 335 -3.54 -15.53 2.13
CA THR A 335 -4.50 -15.47 1.02
C THR A 335 -5.91 -15.11 1.51
N VAL A 336 -6.59 -14.21 0.80
CA VAL A 336 -8.00 -13.86 1.01
C VAL A 336 -8.76 -13.77 -0.32
N ILE A 337 -10.08 -13.97 -0.26
CA ILE A 337 -11.01 -13.38 -1.22
C ILE A 337 -11.46 -12.02 -0.70
N ALA A 338 -11.34 -11.02 -1.56
CA ALA A 338 -11.85 -9.67 -1.40
C ALA A 338 -13.11 -9.49 -2.27
N VAL A 339 -14.08 -8.76 -1.74
CA VAL A 339 -15.35 -8.45 -2.41
C VAL A 339 -15.69 -6.98 -2.20
N GLU A 340 -15.82 -6.23 -3.30
CA GLU A 340 -16.11 -4.78 -3.30
C GLU A 340 -17.15 -4.42 -4.35
N ALA A 341 -17.77 -3.25 -4.20
CA ALA A 341 -18.71 -2.71 -5.19
C ALA A 341 -18.01 -1.72 -6.13
N ARG A 342 -18.20 -1.88 -7.44
CA ARG A 342 -17.73 -0.97 -8.51
C ARG A 342 -18.91 -0.28 -9.19
N THR A 343 -18.70 0.98 -9.58
CA THR A 343 -19.69 1.90 -10.15
C THR A 343 -19.00 2.90 -11.07
N ALA A 344 -19.71 3.43 -12.05
CA ALA A 344 -19.17 4.34 -13.07
C ALA A 344 -19.05 5.78 -12.55
N GLU A 345 -18.30 5.97 -11.46
CA GLU A 345 -18.12 7.25 -10.76
C GLU A 345 -16.66 7.44 -10.28
N GLY A 346 -16.31 8.64 -9.79
CA GLY A 346 -14.97 8.91 -9.26
C GLY A 346 -13.86 8.72 -10.31
N ASN A 347 -12.94 7.79 -10.06
CA ASN A 347 -11.91 7.37 -11.03
C ASN A 347 -12.44 6.31 -12.04
N ASP A 348 -13.49 5.57 -11.68
CA ASP A 348 -14.10 4.48 -12.45
C ASP A 348 -15.14 4.97 -13.49
N VAL A 349 -15.19 6.26 -13.81
CA VAL A 349 -16.22 6.88 -14.68
C VAL A 349 -16.30 6.28 -16.10
N ASP A 350 -15.27 5.57 -16.54
CA ASP A 350 -15.21 4.86 -17.83
C ASP A 350 -15.62 3.38 -17.76
N ALA A 351 -15.87 2.83 -16.57
CA ALA A 351 -15.93 1.40 -16.28
C ALA A 351 -16.98 0.67 -17.13
N CYS A 352 -16.60 -0.50 -17.64
CA CYS A 352 -17.43 -1.23 -18.59
C CYS A 352 -18.71 -1.81 -17.98
N ARG A 353 -18.64 -2.20 -16.69
CA ARG A 353 -19.75 -2.69 -15.87
C ARG A 353 -19.70 -2.08 -14.48
N GLU A 354 -20.87 -1.88 -13.90
CA GLU A 354 -21.01 -1.77 -12.44
C GLU A 354 -21.29 -3.16 -11.87
N GLY A 355 -21.08 -3.38 -10.58
CA GLY A 355 -21.39 -4.67 -9.95
C GLY A 355 -20.54 -4.96 -8.72
N ILE A 356 -20.59 -6.22 -8.30
CA ILE A 356 -19.76 -6.74 -7.22
C ILE A 356 -18.53 -7.42 -7.82
N LEU A 357 -17.38 -6.78 -7.68
CA LEU A 357 -16.10 -7.34 -8.12
C LEU A 357 -15.55 -8.25 -7.03
N VAL A 358 -15.11 -9.44 -7.44
CA VAL A 358 -14.52 -10.47 -6.57
C VAL A 358 -13.08 -10.70 -7.03
N TYR A 359 -12.14 -10.70 -6.10
CA TYR A 359 -10.72 -10.92 -6.41
C TYR A 359 -10.01 -11.66 -5.28
N ARG A 360 -8.99 -12.43 -5.63
CA ARG A 360 -8.07 -13.09 -4.70
C ARG A 360 -6.84 -12.21 -4.49
N VAL A 361 -6.38 -12.11 -3.24
CA VAL A 361 -5.15 -11.40 -2.88
C VAL A 361 -4.17 -12.36 -2.20
N ARG A 362 -2.90 -12.28 -2.58
CA ARG A 362 -1.81 -13.14 -2.11
C ARG A 362 -0.59 -12.35 -1.66
N THR A 363 -0.11 -12.59 -0.44
CA THR A 363 1.07 -11.89 0.11
C THR A 363 2.40 -12.56 -0.20
N ASP A 364 2.40 -13.79 -0.74
CA ASP A 364 3.60 -14.57 -1.06
C ASP A 364 4.19 -14.27 -2.45
N LEU A 365 3.41 -13.65 -3.34
CA LEU A 365 3.82 -13.25 -4.67
C LEU A 365 4.41 -11.82 -4.68
N PRO A 366 5.46 -11.56 -5.46
CA PRO A 366 6.00 -10.22 -5.66
C PRO A 366 5.29 -9.45 -6.80
N SER A 367 5.58 -8.15 -6.87
CA SER A 367 5.40 -7.29 -8.05
C SER A 367 5.65 -8.01 -9.38
N GLY A 368 4.72 -7.88 -10.32
CA GLY A 368 4.84 -8.44 -11.68
C GLY A 368 4.56 -9.93 -11.81
N ALA A 369 4.15 -10.59 -10.71
CA ALA A 369 3.85 -12.02 -10.65
C ALA A 369 2.37 -12.34 -10.35
N GLY A 370 1.48 -11.34 -10.41
CA GLY A 370 0.04 -11.50 -10.13
C GLY A 370 -0.32 -11.68 -8.64
N PRO A 371 0.09 -10.78 -7.72
CA PRO A 371 -0.30 -10.85 -6.30
C PRO A 371 -1.80 -10.58 -6.06
N VAL A 372 -2.51 -10.07 -7.06
CA VAL A 372 -3.97 -9.92 -7.09
C VAL A 372 -4.51 -10.55 -8.38
N GLU A 373 -5.63 -11.25 -8.28
CA GLU A 373 -6.31 -11.98 -9.37
C GLU A 373 -7.82 -11.70 -9.29
N VAL A 374 -8.39 -11.02 -10.29
CA VAL A 374 -9.84 -10.85 -10.44
C VAL A 374 -10.46 -12.19 -10.83
N LEU A 375 -11.52 -12.56 -10.10
CA LEU A 375 -12.23 -13.82 -10.29
C LEU A 375 -13.49 -13.56 -11.11
N ASP A 376 -13.41 -13.93 -12.38
CA ASP A 376 -14.43 -13.67 -13.39
C ASP A 376 -15.74 -14.44 -13.12
N ALA A 377 -16.84 -13.70 -12.99
CA ALA A 377 -18.19 -14.25 -12.89
C ALA A 377 -18.75 -14.73 -14.24
N HIS A 378 -18.17 -14.28 -15.35
CA HIS A 378 -18.68 -14.45 -16.71
C HIS A 378 -17.66 -15.03 -17.71
N PRO A 379 -16.96 -16.14 -17.40
CA PRO A 379 -15.82 -16.66 -18.19
C PRO A 379 -16.17 -17.20 -19.61
N ASP A 380 -17.45 -17.19 -19.99
CA ASP A 380 -17.92 -17.51 -21.34
C ASP A 380 -18.25 -16.24 -22.17
N THR A 381 -18.11 -15.03 -21.62
CA THR A 381 -18.34 -13.74 -22.31
C THR A 381 -17.13 -12.80 -22.25
N ALA A 382 -17.31 -11.56 -22.72
CA ALA A 382 -16.31 -10.50 -22.80
C ALA A 382 -16.96 -9.19 -23.26
N ALA A 383 -16.64 -8.06 -22.61
CA ALA A 383 -17.25 -6.75 -22.85
C ALA A 383 -16.25 -5.68 -23.30
N CYS A 384 -16.78 -4.51 -23.70
CA CYS A 384 -16.02 -3.32 -24.12
C CYS A 384 -14.87 -3.55 -25.13
N TRP A 385 -15.06 -4.51 -26.06
CA TRP A 385 -14.15 -4.78 -27.18
C TRP A 385 -13.69 -3.50 -27.88
N GLY A 386 -12.36 -3.30 -27.96
CA GLY A 386 -11.75 -2.12 -28.58
C GLY A 386 -11.71 -0.86 -27.68
N ARG A 387 -12.11 -0.98 -26.41
CA ARG A 387 -11.90 0.04 -25.35
C ARG A 387 -11.22 -0.53 -24.11
N SER A 388 -11.64 -1.71 -23.67
CA SER A 388 -11.04 -2.43 -22.53
C SER A 388 -9.61 -2.85 -22.83
N VAL A 389 -8.74 -2.80 -21.81
CA VAL A 389 -7.38 -3.35 -21.91
C VAL A 389 -7.39 -4.88 -21.99
N TYR A 390 -8.38 -5.52 -21.37
CA TYR A 390 -8.54 -6.98 -21.36
C TYR A 390 -10.03 -7.37 -21.38
N PRO A 391 -10.67 -7.43 -22.58
CA PRO A 391 -12.12 -7.55 -22.74
C PRO A 391 -12.78 -8.71 -21.98
N ALA A 392 -12.06 -9.81 -21.71
CA ALA A 392 -12.60 -10.96 -20.97
C ALA A 392 -12.91 -10.63 -19.49
N LEU A 393 -12.18 -9.69 -18.86
CA LEU A 393 -12.48 -9.26 -17.48
C LEU A 393 -13.37 -8.02 -17.43
N ALA A 394 -13.73 -7.40 -18.56
CA ALA A 394 -14.51 -6.16 -18.59
C ALA A 394 -15.96 -6.32 -18.07
N ASP A 395 -16.48 -7.55 -18.06
CA ASP A 395 -17.76 -7.95 -17.47
C ASP A 395 -17.65 -8.88 -16.26
N ALA A 396 -16.46 -9.00 -15.65
CA ALA A 396 -16.22 -9.81 -14.45
C ALA A 396 -17.11 -9.52 -13.20
N PRO A 397 -17.62 -8.30 -12.93
CA PRO A 397 -18.45 -8.06 -11.75
C PRO A 397 -19.79 -8.81 -11.76
N VAL A 398 -20.16 -9.43 -10.64
CA VAL A 398 -21.46 -10.06 -10.42
C VAL A 398 -22.56 -8.99 -10.41
N GLN A 399 -23.62 -9.17 -11.20
CA GLN A 399 -24.73 -8.23 -11.35
C GLN A 399 -25.88 -8.49 -10.36
N GLU A 400 -26.84 -7.57 -10.27
CA GLU A 400 -28.05 -7.71 -9.45
C GLU A 400 -28.88 -8.95 -9.85
N GLY A 401 -29.21 -9.80 -8.87
CA GLY A 401 -29.92 -11.07 -9.07
C GLY A 401 -29.04 -12.26 -9.45
N GLU A 402 -27.74 -12.07 -9.63
CA GLU A 402 -26.81 -13.15 -10.02
C GLU A 402 -26.17 -13.85 -8.80
N THR A 403 -25.46 -14.93 -9.10
CA THR A 403 -24.74 -15.75 -8.12
C THR A 403 -23.43 -16.23 -8.73
N PHE A 404 -22.33 -15.87 -8.08
CA PHE A 404 -21.00 -16.42 -8.35
C PHE A 404 -20.57 -17.35 -7.21
N THR A 405 -19.63 -18.27 -7.45
CA THR A 405 -19.08 -19.14 -6.41
C THR A 405 -17.61 -19.40 -6.67
N VAL A 406 -16.77 -18.85 -5.80
CA VAL A 406 -15.34 -19.16 -5.75
C VAL A 406 -15.17 -20.51 -5.06
N PRO A 407 -14.60 -21.53 -5.70
CA PRO A 407 -14.29 -22.80 -5.04
C PRO A 407 -13.17 -22.60 -4.01
N GLY A 408 -13.28 -23.27 -2.86
CA GLY A 408 -12.21 -23.33 -1.87
C GLY A 408 -11.07 -24.28 -2.25
N THR A 409 -10.25 -24.66 -1.27
CA THR A 409 -9.10 -25.56 -1.50
C THR A 409 -9.55 -27.02 -1.52
N ASP A 410 -10.42 -27.41 -0.58
CA ASP A 410 -10.96 -28.76 -0.47
C ASP A 410 -12.39 -28.91 -1.06
N PRO A 411 -12.79 -30.11 -1.54
CA PRO A 411 -14.04 -30.26 -2.30
C PRO A 411 -15.32 -30.06 -1.47
N GLY A 412 -15.88 -28.85 -1.55
CA GLY A 412 -17.13 -28.46 -0.87
C GLY A 412 -17.01 -27.12 -0.13
N GLU A 413 -15.78 -26.71 0.16
CA GLU A 413 -15.41 -25.37 0.62
C GLU A 413 -15.71 -24.31 -0.46
N GLY A 414 -15.80 -23.05 -0.03
CA GLY A 414 -15.76 -21.90 -0.93
C GLY A 414 -16.56 -20.70 -0.47
N VAL A 415 -16.58 -19.68 -1.32
CA VAL A 415 -17.29 -18.42 -1.12
C VAL A 415 -18.33 -18.25 -2.21
N ARG A 416 -19.61 -18.41 -1.87
CA ARG A 416 -20.72 -18.05 -2.75
C ARG A 416 -21.09 -16.58 -2.53
N VAL A 417 -21.10 -15.81 -3.60
CA VAL A 417 -21.51 -14.40 -3.65
C VAL A 417 -22.84 -14.31 -4.38
N GLU A 418 -23.88 -13.82 -3.72
CA GLU A 418 -25.19 -13.53 -4.31
C GLU A 418 -25.49 -12.05 -4.14
N VAL A 419 -25.96 -11.38 -5.20
CA VAL A 419 -26.27 -9.94 -5.20
C VAL A 419 -27.78 -9.77 -5.19
N GLU A 420 -28.34 -9.21 -4.11
CA GLU A 420 -29.79 -9.14 -3.90
C GLU A 420 -30.43 -7.93 -4.58
N ASP A 421 -29.92 -6.73 -4.29
CA ASP A 421 -30.45 -5.46 -4.79
C ASP A 421 -29.39 -4.35 -4.74
N ARG A 422 -29.73 -3.18 -5.32
CA ARG A 422 -29.11 -1.91 -4.96
C ARG A 422 -30.04 -1.07 -4.09
N THR A 423 -29.49 -0.58 -2.98
CA THR A 423 -30.17 0.35 -2.08
C THR A 423 -30.39 1.72 -2.76
N PRO A 424 -31.38 2.53 -2.31
CA PRO A 424 -31.57 3.89 -2.81
C PRO A 424 -30.40 4.87 -2.58
N SER A 425 -29.40 4.48 -1.78
CA SER A 425 -28.15 5.20 -1.55
C SER A 425 -26.99 4.74 -2.46
N GLY A 426 -27.25 3.85 -3.44
CA GLY A 426 -26.25 3.33 -4.38
C GLY A 426 -25.43 2.13 -3.86
N SER A 427 -25.44 1.89 -2.55
CA SER A 427 -24.83 0.72 -1.90
C SER A 427 -25.48 -0.57 -2.37
N TRP A 428 -24.69 -1.61 -2.62
CA TRP A 428 -25.14 -2.91 -3.11
C TRP A 428 -25.41 -3.87 -1.95
N THR A 429 -26.51 -4.61 -1.99
CA THR A 429 -26.81 -5.67 -1.02
C THR A 429 -26.25 -7.00 -1.52
N VAL A 430 -25.46 -7.68 -0.69
CA VAL A 430 -24.87 -8.99 -1.01
C VAL A 430 -25.07 -10.01 0.10
N HIS A 431 -25.20 -11.30 -0.26
CA HIS A 431 -25.06 -12.42 0.66
C HIS A 431 -23.75 -13.15 0.35
N LEU A 432 -22.84 -13.14 1.33
CA LEU A 432 -21.63 -13.94 1.29
C LEU A 432 -21.86 -15.21 2.09
N THR A 433 -21.90 -16.36 1.42
CA THR A 433 -22.07 -17.67 2.05
C THR A 433 -20.76 -18.44 2.00
N THR A 434 -20.19 -18.71 3.17
CA THR A 434 -18.91 -19.39 3.37
C THR A 434 -19.12 -20.85 3.78
N ARG A 435 -18.23 -21.73 3.30
CA ARG A 435 -18.11 -23.14 3.71
C ARG A 435 -16.64 -23.49 3.91
N LEU A 436 -16.37 -24.24 4.98
CA LEU A 436 -15.04 -24.62 5.50
C LEU A 436 -15.01 -26.13 5.83
#